data_AF-A0A6J7KVA4-F1
#
_entry.id   AF-A0A6J7KVA4-F1
#
_cell.length_a   1.000
_cell.length_b   1.000
_cell.length_c   1.000
_cell.angle_alpha   90.00
_cell.angle_beta   90.00
_cell.angle_gamma   90.00
#
_symmetry.space_group_name_H-M   'P 1'
#
loop_
_entity.id
_entity.type
_entity.pdbx_description
1 polymer ?
#
loop_
_entity_poly.entity_id
_entity_poly.type
_entity_poly.pdbx_seq_one_letter_code
_entity_poly.pdbx_strand_id
1 'polypeptide(L)' 'MSSFSDLDFESYLENSIFVIEWGASFVNTLTDQYLEIIIKQGTEESFRNISFNLVGDRWSGFNL' A
#
# COMPACT_ATOMS: atom_id res chain seq x y z
N MET A 1 -23.02 5.90 -0.86
CA MET A 1 -22.54 5.58 0.49
C MET A 1 -21.54 4.46 0.35
N SER A 2 -20.26 4.75 0.53
CA SER A 2 -19.17 3.80 0.37
C SER A 2 -19.11 2.87 1.58
N SER A 3 -19.19 1.56 1.33
CA SER A 3 -19.04 0.45 2.28
C SER A 3 -17.81 0.51 3.22
N PHE A 4 -16.93 1.48 3.06
CA PHE A 4 -15.65 1.59 3.77
C PHE A 4 -15.72 2.40 5.06
N SER A 5 -16.67 3.35 5.16
CA SER A 5 -16.88 4.13 6.39
C SER A 5 -17.58 3.35 7.51
N ASP A 6 -18.16 2.19 7.19
CA ASP A 6 -18.75 1.25 8.17
C ASP A 6 -17.71 0.28 8.76
N LEU A 7 -16.51 0.22 8.16
CA LEU A 7 -15.40 -0.55 8.71
C LEU A 7 -14.61 0.38 9.61
N ASP A 8 -14.64 0.12 10.92
CA ASP A 8 -14.07 0.97 11.98
C ASP A 8 -12.53 0.87 12.01
N PHE A 9 -11.89 1.25 10.90
CA PHE A 9 -10.45 1.11 10.64
C PHE A 9 -9.60 2.03 11.52
N GLU A 10 -10.16 3.13 12.01
CA GLU A 10 -9.45 4.12 12.82
C GLU A 10 -8.81 3.48 14.07
N SER A 11 -9.51 2.57 14.73
CA SER A 11 -9.00 1.88 15.94
C SER A 11 -7.86 0.89 15.66
N TYR A 12 -7.75 0.40 14.41
CA TYR A 12 -6.75 -0.59 14.01
C TYR A 12 -5.55 0.02 13.28
N LEU A 13 -5.68 1.23 12.73
CA LEU A 13 -4.65 1.92 11.93
C LEU A 13 -3.31 2.06 12.66
N GLU A 14 -3.34 2.37 13.95
CA GLU A 14 -2.11 2.61 14.71
C GLU A 14 -1.27 1.34 14.96
N ASN A 15 -1.91 0.17 15.04
CA ASN A 15 -1.26 -1.07 15.49
C ASN A 15 -1.29 -2.22 14.47
N SER A 16 -1.84 -1.98 13.27
CA SER A 16 -2.02 -3.01 12.25
C SER A 16 -1.27 -2.66 10.97
N ILE A 17 -0.94 -3.68 10.19
CA ILE A 17 -0.46 -3.52 8.82
C ILE A 17 -1.63 -3.83 7.89
N PHE A 18 -1.95 -2.89 7.00
CA PHE A 18 -2.95 -3.08 5.97
C PHE A 18 -2.26 -3.41 4.65
N VAL A 19 -2.73 -4.46 3.99
CA VAL A 19 -2.35 -4.78 2.62
C VAL A 19 -3.57 -4.53 1.74
N ILE A 20 -3.46 -3.58 0.84
CA ILE A 20 -4.56 -3.17 -0.05
C ILE A 20 -4.16 -3.52 -1.48
N GLU A 21 -4.82 -4.53 -2.06
CA GLU A 21 -4.67 -4.85 -3.48
C GLU A 21 -5.56 -3.95 -4.33
N TRP A 22 -5.08 -3.56 -5.52
CA TRP A 22 -5.79 -2.66 -6.45
C TRP A 22 -6.17 -1.29 -5.84
N GLY A 23 -5.45 -0.86 -4.80
CA GLY A 23 -5.77 0.34 -4.02
C GLY A 23 -5.13 1.64 -4.51
N ALA A 24 -4.43 1.66 -5.64
CA ALA A 24 -3.64 2.83 -6.07
C ALA A 24 -4.47 4.14 -6.18
N SER A 25 -5.72 4.05 -6.64
CA SER A 25 -6.63 5.21 -6.73
C SER A 25 -7.36 5.55 -5.43
N PHE A 26 -7.13 4.78 -4.36
CA PHE A 26 -7.90 4.83 -3.11
C PHE A 26 -7.03 5.07 -1.87
N VAL A 27 -5.80 4.55 -1.82
CA VAL A 27 -4.97 4.62 -0.61
C VAL A 27 -4.70 6.05 -0.14
N ASN A 28 -4.61 7.01 -1.07
CA ASN A 28 -4.43 8.43 -0.77
C ASN A 28 -5.62 9.06 -0.02
N THR A 29 -6.80 8.43 -0.03
CA THR A 29 -7.94 8.89 0.77
C THR A 29 -7.93 8.34 2.19
N LEU A 30 -7.10 7.33 2.47
CA LEU A 30 -6.96 6.72 3.79
C LEU A 30 -5.77 7.28 4.57
N THR A 31 -4.64 7.48 3.89
CA THR A 31 -3.39 7.92 4.53
C THR A 31 -2.46 8.57 3.51
N ASP A 32 -1.64 9.51 3.99
CA ASP A 32 -0.50 10.09 3.29
C ASP A 32 0.81 9.33 3.58
N GLN A 33 0.77 8.24 4.34
CA GLN A 33 1.92 7.44 4.77
C GLN A 33 1.75 5.97 4.35
N TYR A 34 2.23 5.58 3.16
CA TYR A 34 2.10 4.21 2.67
C TYR A 34 3.32 3.74 1.84
N LEU A 35 3.54 2.44 1.83
CA LEU A 35 4.51 1.78 0.96
C LEU A 35 3.76 1.20 -0.25
N GLU A 36 3.95 1.78 -1.43
CA GLU A 36 3.39 1.21 -2.66
C GLU A 36 4.33 0.13 -3.20
N ILE A 37 3.80 -1.08 -3.37
CA ILE A 37 4.52 -2.21 -3.97
C ILE A 37 3.96 -2.43 -5.37
N ILE A 38 4.78 -2.20 -6.38
CA ILE A 38 4.41 -2.38 -7.78
C ILE A 38 5.06 -3.66 -8.28
N ILE A 39 4.23 -4.62 -8.68
CA ILE A 39 4.67 -5.91 -9.21
C ILE A 39 4.35 -5.95 -10.71
N LYS A 40 5.38 -6.02 -11.55
CA LYS A 40 5.25 -6.15 -13.01
C LYS A 40 5.77 -7.50 -13.48
N GLN A 41 5.31 -7.94 -14.65
CA GLN A 41 5.89 -9.12 -15.32
C GLN A 41 7.38 -8.89 -15.60
N GLY A 42 8.15 -9.95 -15.42
CA GLY A 42 9.57 -10.02 -15.75
C GLY A 42 9.82 -10.35 -17.22
N THR A 43 11.10 -10.53 -17.56
CA THR A 43 11.53 -10.99 -18.89
C THR A 43 11.08 -12.42 -19.20
N GLU A 44 10.86 -13.22 -18.17
CA GLU A 44 10.39 -14.60 -18.22
C GLU A 44 9.07 -14.74 -17.46
N GLU A 45 8.28 -15.76 -17.80
CA GLU A 45 6.94 -15.99 -17.24
C GLU A 45 6.92 -16.08 -15.70
N SER A 46 7.94 -16.69 -15.11
CA SER A 46 8.08 -16.88 -13.67
C SER A 46 8.76 -15.72 -12.95
N PHE A 47 9.27 -14.73 -13.69
CA PHE A 47 9.99 -13.60 -13.12
C PHE A 47 9.05 -12.41 -12.89
N ARG A 48 9.30 -11.65 -11.83
CA ARG A 48 8.59 -10.41 -11.51
C ARG A 48 9.59 -9.30 -11.24
N ASN A 49 9.31 -8.14 -11.80
CA ASN A 49 10.01 -6.90 -11.48
C ASN A 49 9.24 -6.21 -10.37
N ILE A 50 9.86 -6.05 -9.20
CA ILE A 50 9.27 -5.38 -8.05
C ILE A 50 9.93 -4.02 -7.90
N SER A 51 9.11 -2.99 -7.74
CA SER A 51 9.55 -1.63 -7.43
C SER A 51 8.72 -1.07 -6.28
N PHE A 52 9.32 -0.20 -5.49
CA PHE A 52 8.71 0.38 -4.31
C PHE A 52 8.63 1.90 -4.46
N ASN A 53 7.48 2.49 -4.15
CA ASN A 53 7.39 3.93 -3.91
C ASN A 53 7.12 4.15 -2.42
N LEU A 54 8.03 4.87 -1.78
CA LEU A 54 7.99 5.18 -0.35
C LEU A 54 7.24 6.51 -0.21
N VAL A 55 6.00 6.48 0.27
CA VAL A 55 5.19 7.69 0.42
C VAL A 55 5.08 8.07 1.88
N GLY A 56 5.60 9.25 2.21
CA GLY A 56 5.63 9.78 3.58
C GLY A 56 6.86 9.33 4.40
N ASP A 57 7.17 10.12 5.43
CA ASP A 57 8.37 9.98 6.26
C ASP A 57 8.46 8.64 7.00
N ARG A 58 7.32 7.99 7.28
CA ARG A 58 7.28 6.67 7.94
C ARG A 58 8.12 5.64 7.18
N TRP A 59 8.14 5.73 5.85
CA TRP A 59 8.80 4.77 4.98
C TRP A 59 10.17 5.24 4.49
N SER A 60 10.63 6.40 4.95
CA SER A 60 11.95 6.94 4.58
C SER A 60 13.06 5.97 5.01
N GLY A 61 13.96 5.65 4.09
CA GLY A 61 15.07 4.73 4.34
C GLY A 61 14.69 3.24 4.35
N PHE A 62 13.46 2.87 3.99
CA PHE A 62 13.10 1.49 3.76
C PHE A 62 14.01 0.85 2.69
N ASN A 63 14.51 -0.35 2.98
CA ASN A 63 15.34 -1.15 2.08
C ASN A 63 14.98 -2.63 2.24
N LEU A 64 15.10 -3.41 1.17
CA LEU A 64 14.73 -4.83 1.11
C LEU A 64 15.94 -5.76 1.32
#